data_AF-A0A4V2W293-F1
#
_entry.id   AF-A0A4V2W293-F1
#
_cell.length_a   1.000
_cell.length_b   1.000
_cell.length_c   1.000
_cell.angle_alpha   90.00
_cell.angle_beta   90.00
_cell.angle_gamma   90.00
#
_symmetry.space_group_name_H-M   'P 1'
#
loop_
_entity.id
_entity.type
_entity.pdbx_description
1 polymer ?
#
loop_
_entity_poly.entity_id
_entity_poly.type
_entity_poly.pdbx_seq_one_letter_code
_entity_poly.pdbx_strand_id
1 'polypeptide(L)' 'MPKKYNLDELIAQQQEIIQLANQLEKFPSKAEVGFRLLALRAVREFDLTKPQRPKTIQYLADYMPEVLTTLKRVLADKAN' A
#
# COMPACT_ATOMS: atom_id res chain seq x y z
N MET A 1 -4.63 7.90 -23.82
CA MET A 1 -3.17 7.77 -23.63
C MET A 1 -2.94 6.98 -22.37
N PRO A 2 -2.13 5.90 -22.35
CA PRO A 2 -1.81 5.24 -21.09
C PRO A 2 -1.14 6.28 -20.20
N LYS A 3 -1.68 6.51 -18.99
CA LYS A 3 -1.00 7.33 -17.98
C LYS A 3 0.39 6.73 -17.85
N LYS A 4 1.42 7.51 -18.22
CA LYS A 4 2.80 7.08 -18.02
C LYS A 4 3.04 7.19 -16.53
N TYR A 5 2.80 6.10 -15.82
CA TYR A 5 2.97 6.07 -14.37
C TYR A 5 4.43 6.38 -14.04
N ASN A 6 4.65 7.33 -13.14
CA ASN A 6 5.99 7.61 -12.64
C ASN A 6 6.40 6.46 -11.71
N LEU A 7 7.28 5.59 -12.18
CA LEU A 7 7.65 4.37 -11.45
C LEU A 7 8.34 4.71 -10.12
N ASP A 8 9.11 5.79 -10.06
CA ASP A 8 9.79 6.23 -8.84
C ASP A 8 8.78 6.68 -7.77
N GLU A 9 7.73 7.40 -8.16
CA GLU A 9 6.64 7.78 -7.25
C GLU A 9 5.88 6.54 -6.75
N LEU A 10 5.62 5.57 -7.63
CA LEU A 10 4.94 4.33 -7.25
C LEU A 10 5.78 3.49 -6.28
N ILE A 11 7.10 3.42 -6.49
CA ILE A 11 8.03 2.73 -5.58
C ILE A 11 8.02 3.44 -4.22
N ALA A 12 8.13 4.76 -4.18
CA ALA A 12 8.09 5.53 -2.93
C ALA A 12 6.77 5.31 -2.18
N GLN A 13 5.65 5.33 -2.90
CA GLN A 13 4.32 5.09 -2.34
C GLN A 13 4.17 3.66 -1.80
N GLN A 14 4.69 2.66 -2.52
CA GLN A 14 4.73 1.29 -2.04
C GLN A 14 5.54 1.15 -0.74
N GLN A 15 6.71 1.80 -0.65
CA GLN A 15 7.50 1.77 0.57
C GLN A 15 6.80 2.44 1.75
N GLU A 16 6.12 3.58 1.53
CA GLU A 16 5.32 4.25 2.55
C GLU A 16 4.22 3.32 3.08
N ILE A 17 3.48 2.67 2.17
CA ILE A 17 2.43 1.71 2.50
C ILE A 17 2.99 0.55 3.36
N ILE A 18 4.15 0.00 3.00
CA ILE A 18 4.80 -1.08 3.76
C ILE A 18 5.21 -0.60 5.16
N GLN A 19 5.75 0.62 5.28
CA GLN A 19 6.13 1.18 6.58
C GLN A 19 4.92 1.39 7.50
N LEU A 20 3.83 1.98 6.98
CA LEU A 20 2.61 2.20 7.74
C LEU A 20 1.96 0.86 8.15
N ALA A 21 1.96 -0.13 7.27
CA ALA A 21 1.49 -1.48 7.59
C ALA A 21 2.30 -2.13 8.72
N ASN A 22 3.64 -2.01 8.68
CA ASN A 22 4.51 -2.52 9.73
C ASN A 22 4.27 -1.83 11.09
N GLN A 23 3.92 -0.54 11.08
CA GLN A 23 3.51 0.15 12.30
C GLN A 23 2.20 -0.42 12.85
N LEU A 24 1.23 -0.68 11.97
CA LEU A 24 -0.06 -1.25 12.35
C LEU A 24 0.03 -2.68 12.91
N GLU A 25 0.96 -3.50 12.41
CA GLU A 25 1.21 -4.86 12.95
C GLU A 25 1.65 -4.86 14.42
N LYS A 26 2.21 -3.75 14.90
CA LYS A 26 2.61 -3.58 16.32
C LYS A 26 1.42 -3.32 17.24
N PHE A 27 0.23 -3.01 16.71
CA PHE A 27 -0.95 -2.80 17.54
C PHE A 27 -1.59 -4.16 17.90
N PRO A 28 -2.09 -4.31 19.14
CA PRO A 28 -2.64 -5.57 19.63
C PRO A 28 -3.96 -5.97 18.94
N SER A 29 -4.72 -5.03 18.37
CA SER A 29 -6.01 -5.32 17.71
C SER A 29 -5.84 -5.71 16.22
N LYS A 30 -5.25 -6.89 15.97
CA LYS A 30 -5.05 -7.42 14.60
C LYS A 30 -6.35 -7.67 13.82
N ALA A 31 -7.49 -7.83 14.49
CA ALA A 31 -8.77 -8.14 13.85
C ALA A 31 -9.37 -6.96 13.04
N GLU A 32 -9.32 -5.74 13.57
CA GLU A 32 -9.76 -4.52 12.85
C GLU A 32 -8.83 -4.16 11.70
N VAL A 33 -7.55 -4.44 11.88
CA VAL A 33 -6.51 -4.15 10.90
C VAL A 33 -6.49 -5.22 9.79
N GLY A 34 -6.78 -6.48 10.13
CA GLY A 34 -6.66 -7.65 9.25
C GLY A 34 -7.48 -7.60 7.97
N PHE A 35 -8.73 -7.13 8.00
CA PHE A 35 -9.55 -7.02 6.78
C PHE A 35 -9.02 -5.93 5.83
N ARG A 36 -8.42 -4.87 6.39
CA ARG A 36 -7.79 -3.77 5.63
C ARG A 36 -6.38 -4.13 5.14
N LEU A 37 -5.67 -5.03 5.84
CA LEU A 37 -4.38 -5.59 5.42
C LEU A 37 -4.49 -6.59 4.25
N LEU A 38 -5.68 -7.14 3.95
CA LEU A 38 -5.85 -8.05 2.80
C LEU A 38 -5.54 -7.35 1.46
N ALA A 39 -5.92 -6.08 1.31
CA ALA A 39 -5.57 -5.26 0.14
C ALA A 39 -4.06 -4.97 0.05
N LEU A 40 -3.38 -4.96 1.20
CA LEU A 40 -1.94 -4.78 1.34
C LEU A 40 -1.12 -5.98 0.85
N ARG A 41 -1.72 -7.18 0.79
CA ARG A 41 -1.04 -8.38 0.29
C ARG A 41 -0.58 -8.18 -1.15
N ALA A 42 -1.41 -7.60 -2.01
CA ALA A 42 -1.02 -7.30 -3.39
C ALA A 42 0.16 -6.30 -3.45
N VAL A 43 0.16 -5.29 -2.57
CA VAL A 43 1.26 -4.30 -2.51
C VAL A 43 2.55 -4.90 -1.96
N ARG A 44 2.49 -5.89 -1.06
CA ARG A 44 3.67 -6.61 -0.56
C ARG A 44 4.17 -7.71 -1.52
N GLU A 45 3.29 -8.31 -2.30
CA GLU A 45 3.61 -9.42 -3.21
C GLU A 45 4.34 -8.97 -4.47
N PHE A 46 4.04 -7.76 -4.96
CA PHE A 46 4.66 -7.19 -6.15
C PHE A 46 5.76 -6.20 -5.78
N ASP A 47 7.02 -6.56 -5.97
CA ASP A 47 8.16 -5.67 -5.76
C ASP A 47 8.36 -4.74 -6.98
N LEU A 48 8.02 -3.44 -6.87
CA LEU A 48 8.18 -2.48 -7.97
C LEU A 48 9.64 -2.07 -8.21
N THR A 49 10.57 -2.43 -7.33
CA THR A 49 12.02 -2.24 -7.59
C THR A 49 12.56 -3.23 -8.64
N LYS A 50 11.76 -4.25 -8.96
CA LYS A 50 12.06 -5.24 -10.00
C LYS A 50 11.19 -5.01 -11.24
N PRO A 51 11.60 -5.50 -12.42
CA PRO A 51 10.77 -5.43 -13.62
C PRO A 51 9.42 -6.11 -13.39
N GLN A 52 8.34 -5.36 -13.55
CA GLN A 52 6.96 -5.84 -13.43
C GLN A 52 6.23 -5.76 -14.77
N ARG A 53 5.19 -6.60 -14.94
CA ARG A 53 4.31 -6.51 -16.11
C ARG A 53 3.60 -5.15 -16.10
N PRO A 54 3.40 -4.48 -17.26
CA PRO A 54 2.71 -3.19 -17.32
C PRO A 54 1.33 -3.18 -16.65
N LYS A 55 0.59 -4.30 -16.75
CA LYS A 55 -0.70 -4.48 -16.06
C LYS A 55 -0.58 -4.45 -14.53
N THR A 56 0.51 -4.98 -13.97
CA THR A 56 0.78 -4.94 -12.53
C THR A 56 1.08 -3.51 -12.07
N ILE A 57 1.89 -2.78 -12.84
CA ILE A 57 2.21 -1.37 -12.55
C ILE A 57 0.94 -0.53 -12.56
N GLN A 58 0.09 -0.72 -13.58
CA GLN A 58 -1.22 -0.07 -13.67
C GLN A 58 -2.11 -0.41 -12.48
N TYR A 59 -2.26 -1.70 -12.17
CA TYR A 59 -3.05 -2.16 -11.05
C TYR A 59 -2.60 -1.53 -9.71
N LEU A 60 -1.29 -1.54 -9.43
CA LEU A 60 -0.76 -0.93 -8.22
C LEU A 60 -0.96 0.59 -8.21
N ALA A 61 -0.77 1.27 -9.33
CA ALA A 61 -0.99 2.71 -9.42
C ALA A 61 -2.44 3.11 -9.16
N ASP A 62 -3.40 2.28 -9.58
CA ASP A 62 -4.81 2.56 -9.38
C ASP A 62 -5.25 2.27 -7.92
N TYR A 63 -4.65 1.27 -7.25
CA TYR A 63 -5.05 0.81 -5.91
C TYR A 63 -4.25 1.40 -4.73
N MET A 64 -2.94 1.65 -4.90
CA MET A 64 -2.08 2.13 -3.80
C MET A 64 -2.56 3.44 -3.15
N PRO A 65 -3.14 4.43 -3.86
CA PRO A 65 -3.65 5.66 -3.23
C PRO A 65 -4.76 5.40 -2.20
N GLU A 66 -5.67 4.48 -2.49
CA GLU A 66 -6.77 4.11 -1.59
C GLU A 66 -6.24 3.37 -0.36
N VAL A 67 -5.29 2.45 -0.57
CA VAL A 67 -4.60 1.73 0.51
C VAL A 67 -3.88 2.71 1.43
N LEU A 68 -3.12 3.65 0.87
CA LEU A 68 -2.39 4.66 1.65
C LEU A 68 -3.34 5.52 2.48
N THR A 69 -4.43 6.00 1.89
CA THR A 69 -5.45 6.80 2.58
C THR A 69 -6.06 6.04 3.74
N THR A 70 -6.37 4.76 3.53
CA THR A 70 -6.95 3.88 4.55
C THR A 70 -5.98 3.66 5.70
N LEU A 71 -4.70 3.39 5.41
CA LEU A 71 -3.67 3.18 6.45
C LEU A 71 -3.45 4.44 7.29
N LYS A 72 -3.37 5.60 6.65
CA LYS A 72 -3.26 6.89 7.35
C LYS A 72 -4.44 7.16 8.26
N ARG A 73 -5.67 6.90 7.79
CA ARG A 73 -6.88 7.04 8.62
C ARG A 73 -6.83 6.13 9.85
N VAL A 74 -6.49 4.84 9.67
CA VAL A 74 -6.45 3.89 10.79
C VAL A 74 -5.37 4.27 11.81
N LEU A 75 -4.20 4.72 11.36
CA LEU A 75 -3.16 5.20 12.26
C LEU A 75 -3.60 6.46 13.02
N ALA A 76 -4.28 7.39 12.36
CA ALA A 76 -4.83 8.59 13.01
C ALA A 76 -5.93 8.24 14.03
N ASP A 77 -6.80 7.29 13.73
CA ASP A 77 -7.87 6.83 14.63
C ASP A 77 -7.32 6.11 15.87
N LYS A 78 -6.14 5.47 15.78
CA LYS A 78 -5.47 4.77 16.90
C LYS A 78 -4.54 5.69 17.72
N ALA A 79 -4.22 6.88 17.21
CA ALA A 79 -3.39 7.86 17.90
C ALA A 79 -4.19 8.82 18.80
N ASN A 80 -5.52 8.83 18.67
CA ASN A 80 -6.46 9.54 19.55
C ASN A 80 -7.11 8.56 20.54
#